data_AF-A0A8C4ZWW1-F1
#
_entry.id   AF-A0A8C4ZWW1-F1
#
_cell.length_a   1.000
_cell.length_b   1.000
_cell.length_c   1.000
_cell.angle_alpha   90.00
_cell.angle_beta   90.00
_cell.angle_gamma   90.00
#
_symmetry.space_group_name_H-M   'P 1'
#
loop_
_entity.id
_entity.type
_entity.pdbx_description
1 polymer ?
#
loop_
_entity_poly.entity_id
_entity_poly.type
_entity_poly.pdbx_seq_one_letter_code
_entity_poly.pdbx_strand_id
1 'polypeptide(L)' 'MRRARRKGANKEKVFGCDLQEHLAASSQEIPRVLKICSEFLEEHGVVDGIYRLSGVSSNIQKLRCLSVRLMAKAEHIQYV' A
#
# COMPACT_ATOMS: atom_id res chain seq x y z
N MET A 1 14.26 21.02 20.29
CA MET A 1 13.19 20.20 20.92
C MET A 1 12.97 18.95 20.08
N ARG A 2 13.48 17.78 20.51
CA ARG A 2 13.22 16.51 19.80
C ARG A 2 11.84 16.01 20.24
N ARG A 3 10.83 16.12 19.38
CA ARG A 3 9.52 15.48 19.59
C ARG A 3 9.74 13.97 19.57
N ALA A 4 9.75 13.35 20.74
CA ALA A 4 9.65 11.90 20.86
C ALA A 4 8.35 11.47 20.16
N ARG A 5 8.48 10.82 18.99
CA ARG A 5 7.36 10.15 18.33
C ARG A 5 6.93 9.04 19.28
N ARG A 6 5.82 9.26 19.97
CA ARG A 6 5.13 8.24 20.76
C ARG A 6 4.98 7.01 19.87
N LYS A 7 5.61 5.90 20.25
CA LYS A 7 5.31 4.54 19.79
C LYS A 7 3.89 4.20 20.25
N GLY A 8 2.89 4.87 19.68
CA GLY A 8 1.53 4.37 19.68
C GLY A 8 1.53 3.21 18.72
N ALA A 9 1.42 1.98 19.25
CA ALA A 9 1.31 0.75 18.49
C ALA A 9 0.20 0.92 17.44
N ASN A 10 0.58 1.24 16.21
CA ASN A 10 -0.36 1.48 15.14
C ASN A 10 -0.50 0.17 14.37
N LYS A 11 -1.25 -0.75 14.96
CA LYS A 11 -1.46 -2.13 14.48
C LYS A 11 -2.14 -2.21 13.09
N GLU A 12 -2.52 -1.08 12.49
CA GLU A 12 -3.27 -1.03 11.23
C GLU A 12 -2.57 -0.22 10.11
N LYS A 13 -1.41 0.41 10.37
CA LYS A 13 -0.71 1.16 9.31
C LYS A 13 0.06 0.23 8.38
N VAL A 14 -0.33 0.23 7.10
CA VAL A 14 0.43 -0.39 6.01
C VAL A 14 1.57 0.53 5.53
N PHE A 15 1.37 1.85 5.55
CA PHE A 15 2.38 2.82 5.11
C PHE A 15 3.15 3.43 6.29
N GLY A 16 4.48 3.45 6.17
CA GLY A 16 5.37 4.07 7.15
C GLY A 16 5.53 3.29 8.46
N CYS A 17 5.13 2.02 8.47
CA CYS A 17 5.48 1.05 9.51
C CYS A 17 6.78 0.31 9.14
N ASP A 18 7.36 -0.37 10.12
CA ASP A 18 8.52 -1.24 9.88
C ASP A 18 8.10 -2.48 9.07
N LEU A 19 8.91 -2.84 8.07
CA LEU A 19 8.60 -3.96 7.19
C LEU A 19 8.57 -5.29 7.94
N GLN A 20 9.53 -5.52 8.84
CA GLN A 20 9.62 -6.77 9.60
C GLN A 20 8.43 -6.91 10.54
N GLU A 21 8.01 -5.83 11.21
CA GLU A 21 6.79 -5.82 12.03
C GLU A 21 5.53 -6.13 11.18
N HIS A 22 5.44 -5.57 9.97
CA HIS A 22 4.30 -5.78 9.07
C HIS A 22 4.22 -7.21 8.53
N LEU A 23 5.36 -7.79 8.13
CA LEU A 23 5.43 -9.17 7.65
C LEU A 23 5.14 -10.17 8.77
N ALA A 24 5.69 -9.94 9.97
CA ALA A 24 5.41 -10.77 11.15
C ALA A 24 3.93 -10.72 11.55
N ALA A 25 3.29 -9.55 11.49
CA ALA A 25 1.87 -9.40 11.81
C ALA A 25 0.92 -10.03 10.77
N SER A 26 1.32 -10.01 9.49
CA SER A 26 0.51 -10.58 8.39
C SER A 26 0.83 -12.04 8.08
N SER A 27 1.92 -12.58 8.62
CA SER A 27 2.43 -13.92 8.28
C SER A 27 2.64 -14.12 6.78
N GLN A 28 3.10 -13.07 6.09
CA GLN A 28 3.40 -13.08 4.66
C GLN A 28 4.88 -12.80 4.42
N GLU A 29 5.44 -13.32 3.34
CA GLU A 29 6.82 -12.99 2.93
C GLU A 29 6.89 -11.66 2.16
N ILE A 30 5.79 -11.26 1.53
CA ILE A 30 5.68 -10.03 0.74
C ILE A 30 4.35 -9.34 1.13
N PRO A 31 4.36 -8.03 1.44
CA PRO A 31 3.14 -7.28 1.76
C PRO A 31 2.08 -7.43 0.65
N ARG A 32 0.84 -7.79 1.03
CA ARG A 32 -0.26 -7.98 0.07
C ARG A 32 -0.48 -6.81 -0.89
N VAL A 33 -0.32 -5.58 -0.40
CA VAL A 33 -0.43 -4.37 -1.23
C VAL A 33 0.54 -4.38 -2.41
N LEU A 34 1.77 -4.88 -2.22
CA LEU A 34 2.77 -4.95 -3.28
C LEU A 34 2.41 -6.03 -4.31
N LYS A 35 1.89 -7.17 -3.88
CA LYS A 35 1.43 -8.24 -4.79
C LYS A 35 0.32 -7.73 -5.70
N ILE A 36 -0.74 -7.17 -5.12
CA ILE A 36 -1.90 -6.66 -5.87
C ILE A 36 -1.48 -5.54 -6.84
N CYS A 37 -0.65 -4.60 -6.39
CA CYS A 37 -0.18 -3.54 -7.28
C CYS A 37 0.67 -4.09 -8.43
N SER A 38 1.49 -5.12 -8.19
CA SER A 38 2.32 -5.73 -9.24
C SER A 38 1.47 -6.48 -10.26
N GLU A 39 0.53 -7.32 -9.79
CA GLU A 39 -0.42 -8.05 -10.65
C GLU A 39 -1.24 -7.07 -11.53
N PHE A 40 -1.75 -5.99 -10.94
CA PHE A 40 -2.50 -4.98 -11.69
C PHE A 40 -1.64 -4.26 -12.74
N LEU A 41 -0.39 -3.93 -12.41
CA LEU A 41 0.52 -3.27 -13.34
C LEU A 41 0.95 -4.18 -14.49
N GLU A 42 1.11 -5.48 -14.24
CA GLU A 42 1.41 -6.47 -15.28
C GLU A 42 0.24 -6.62 -16.27
N GLU A 43 -1.00 -6.61 -15.77
CA GLU A 43 -2.19 -6.76 -16.61
C GLU A 43 -2.58 -5.47 -17.36
N HIS A 44 -2.47 -4.31 -16.72
CA HIS A 44 -3.03 -3.05 -17.23
C HIS A 44 -2.03 -1.91 -17.39
N GLY A 45 -0.89 -2.00 -16.72
CA GLY A 45 -0.01 -0.86 -16.47
C GLY A 45 1.17 -0.75 -17.41
N VAL A 46 1.48 -1.76 -18.24
CA VAL A 46 2.68 -1.80 -19.08
C VAL A 46 2.56 -0.83 -20.26
N VAL A 47 3.03 0.41 -20.04
CA VAL A 47 3.03 1.51 -21.02
C VAL A 47 4.40 2.18 -21.12
N ASP A 48 4.63 3.04 -22.12
CA ASP A 48 5.89 3.80 -22.15
C ASP A 48 6.00 4.74 -20.93
N GLY A 49 7.14 4.66 -20.24
CA GLY A 49 7.37 5.44 -19.03
C GLY A 49 6.65 4.96 -17.76
N ILE A 50 6.28 3.67 -17.69
CA ILE A 50 5.90 3.05 -16.40
C ILE A 50 6.89 3.41 -15.30
N TYR A 51 6.37 3.67 -14.10
CA TYR A 51 7.13 4.12 -12.92
C TYR A 51 7.85 5.48 -13.04
N ARG A 52 7.99 6.05 -14.24
CA ARG A 52 8.61 7.38 -14.49
C ARG A 52 7.56 8.49 -14.51
N LEU A 53 6.44 8.27 -15.19
CA LEU A 53 5.36 9.24 -15.29
C LEU A 53 4.60 9.34 -13.96
N SER A 54 4.42 10.55 -13.47
CA SER A 54 3.71 10.81 -12.22
C SER A 54 2.21 10.59 -12.38
N GLY A 55 1.63 9.77 -11.50
CA GLY A 55 0.19 9.65 -11.37
C GLY A 55 -0.48 10.86 -10.70
N VAL A 56 -1.81 10.86 -10.69
CA VAL A 56 -2.60 11.93 -10.05
C VAL A 56 -2.49 11.83 -8.52
N SER A 57 -1.92 12.86 -7.90
CA SER A 57 -1.61 12.89 -6.45
C SER A 57 -2.82 12.60 -5.55
N SER A 58 -4.00 13.14 -5.89
CA SER A 58 -5.23 12.90 -5.13
C SER A 58 -5.70 11.44 -5.17
N ASN A 59 -5.52 10.74 -6.29
CA ASN A 59 -5.84 9.32 -6.41
C ASN A 59 -4.86 8.47 -5.59
N ILE A 60 -3.56 8.79 -5.63
CA ILE A 60 -2.52 8.13 -4.83
C ILE A 60 -2.82 8.29 -3.32
N GLN A 61 -3.24 9.49 -2.89
CA GLN A 61 -3.56 9.73 -1.50
C GLN A 61 -4.81 8.97 -1.03
N LYS A 62 -5.84 8.85 -1.88
CA LYS A 62 -7.01 8.00 -1.60
C LYS A 62 -6.59 6.53 -1.43
N LEU A 63 -5.77 5.99 -2.32
CA LEU A 63 -5.28 4.60 -2.23
C LEU A 63 -4.55 4.34 -0.91
N ARG A 64 -3.72 5.28 -0.46
CA ARG A 64 -2.98 5.20 0.81
C ARG A 64 -3.88 5.23 2.04
N CYS A 65 -5.02 5.91 1.98
CA CYS A 65 -6.02 5.91 3.04
C CYS A 65 -6.86 4.61 3.04
N LEU A 66 -7.13 4.05 1.86
CA LEU A 66 -7.96 2.86 1.67
C LEU A 66 -7.26 1.54 2.05
N SER A 67 -5.92 1.50 2.01
CA SER A 67 -5.13 0.29 2.30
C SER A 67 -5.36 -0.30 3.70
N VAL A 68 -6.01 0.45 4.60
CA VAL A 68 -6.31 0.01 5.98
C VAL A 68 -7.62 -0.78 6.08
N ARG A 69 -8.57 -0.61 5.14
CA ARG A 69 -9.92 -1.19 5.23
C ARG A 69 -10.28 -2.17 4.11
N LEU A 70 -9.61 -2.13 2.96
CA LEU A 70 -10.05 -2.87 1.76
C LEU A 70 -9.22 -4.11 1.40
N MET A 71 -8.05 -4.33 2.02
CA MET A 71 -7.25 -5.53 1.75
C MET A 71 -7.92 -6.83 2.27
N ALA A 72 -8.97 -6.73 3.10
CA ALA A 72 -9.80 -7.86 3.54
C ALA A 72 -11.00 -8.17 2.62
N LYS A 73 -11.24 -7.38 1.57
CA LYS A 73 -12.32 -7.59 0.58
C LYS A 73 -11.91 -7.16 -0.84
N ALA A 74 -10.69 -7.48 -1.24
CA ALA A 74 -10.19 -7.17 -2.58
C ALA A 74 -10.61 -8.23 -3.62
N GLU A 75 -11.90 -8.58 -3.66
CA GLU A 75 -12.51 -9.32 -4.79
C GLU A 75 -13.34 -8.39 -5.70
N HIS A 76 -13.49 -7.11 -5.35
CA HIS A 76 -14.36 -6.19 -6.10
C HIS A 76 -13.84 -4.74 -6.08
N ILE A 77 -12.63 -4.49 -6.59
CA ILE A 77 -12.21 -3.11 -6.88
C ILE A 77 -12.38 -2.86 -8.38
N GLN A 78 -13.53 -2.28 -8.74
CA GLN A 78 -13.71 -1.56 -10.00
C GLN A 78 -12.80 -0.32 -10.01
N TYR A 79 -12.00 -0.21 -11.07
CA TYR A 79 -11.39 1.00 -11.63
C TYR A 79 -10.48 1.85 -10.71
N VAL A 80 -9.18 1.79 -11.03
CA VAL A 80 -8.26 2.94 -10.93
C VAL A 80 -8.34 3.73 -12.23
#